data_AF-C3YA21-F1
#
_entry.id   AF-C3YA21-F1
#
_cell.length_a   1.000
_cell.length_b   1.000
_cell.length_c   1.000
_cell.angle_alpha   90.00
_cell.angle_beta   90.00
_cell.angle_gamma   90.00
#
_symmetry.space_group_name_H-M   'P 1'
#
loop_
_entity.id
_entity.type
_entity.pdbx_description
1 polymer ?
#
loop_
_entity_poly.entity_id
_entity_poly.type
_entity_poly.pdbx_seq_one_letter_code
_entity_poly.pdbx_strand_id
1 'polypeptide(L)'
;MFVILLLVTALAAVQCVEAAECDVPPSMWCSSPAVAKSCQVEESCERYLEKAAHAPAPPVSLTLYYESLCGGCQQFILEELWPTWSKLSPIMNLTLVPYGNAAEKKRFGKWVYECQHGKQECVGNLIETCTLNVLKNISAAFPFIHCIESKVEYSDNPKKAAEKCASMMQVDLSAIEKCADGSQGNALEHEMALKTGSLNPPHTYVPWVTLNGVHTEKIQHEAMNDLLKLICDTYQKSKCCPSGKSIRMKYMSVPRSVVTVTVVYTVAMFWGVLVMLGCLVRMVRKGPKAFFTWNVLEGRPRCLDSRDLGIHGYVRLKRSGIQLHYVRAGDDRKKPLMVLLHGLPEIWYSWRHQLREFKKDYQVVAVDMRGYGESEKPAGRSAYRLEYLVEDIREVIETFNTQFLKSWFQFFFQLPFLPELVFKSFDYGGLYASLRGRRMGCKTPDAITDEDYKAYKYFFSKPNPMAVTGPFNYLRANFGTIPLVDMHGTDKVTVPCLLIWGEMDGALDVGMGEMSRQLAPNMTFRVVEGASHWVQQDNPAVVNTYMREFLQPSN
;
A
#
# COMPACT_ATOMS: atom_id res chain seq x y z
N MET A 1 26.16 -38.47 9.59
CA MET A 1 25.76 -39.13 8.33
C MET A 1 24.64 -38.31 7.71
N PHE A 2 24.51 -38.23 6.38
CA PHE A 2 23.59 -37.31 5.67
C PHE A 2 23.88 -35.79 5.83
N VAL A 3 25.15 -35.44 5.69
CA VAL A 3 25.57 -34.21 4.97
C VAL A 3 26.60 -34.69 3.93
N ILE A 4 26.77 -33.97 2.82
CA ILE A 4 27.56 -34.36 1.64
C ILE A 4 26.88 -35.44 0.77
N LEU A 5 25.75 -35.09 0.14
CA LEU A 5 25.39 -35.62 -1.19
C LEU A 5 24.36 -34.71 -1.88
N LEU A 6 24.81 -33.79 -2.74
CA LEU A 6 24.06 -33.08 -3.81
C LEU A 6 24.93 -31.93 -4.39
N LEU A 7 26.11 -32.28 -4.93
CA LEU A 7 27.05 -31.31 -5.52
C LEU A 7 27.47 -31.64 -6.96
N VAL A 8 26.80 -32.60 -7.61
CA VAL A 8 27.16 -33.11 -8.95
C VAL A 8 25.93 -33.38 -9.82
N THR A 9 25.19 -32.31 -10.19
CA THR A 9 24.27 -32.30 -11.36
C THR A 9 24.14 -30.87 -11.92
N ALA A 10 25.28 -30.23 -12.22
CA ALA A 10 25.31 -28.85 -12.75
C ALA A 10 26.34 -28.73 -13.89
N LEU A 11 26.11 -29.44 -15.00
CA LEU A 11 26.87 -29.31 -16.26
C LEU A 11 26.16 -30.09 -17.40
N ALA A 12 25.03 -29.57 -17.90
CA ALA A 12 24.41 -29.97 -19.15
C ALA A 12 23.54 -28.83 -19.70
N ALA A 13 23.72 -28.49 -20.97
CA ALA A 13 23.23 -27.26 -21.59
C ALA A 13 21.70 -27.05 -21.59
N VAL A 14 21.28 -25.82 -21.33
CA VAL A 14 20.53 -25.03 -22.32
C VAL A 14 21.11 -23.61 -22.32
N GLN A 15 21.60 -23.13 -23.46
CA GLN A 15 21.79 -21.70 -23.69
C GLN A 15 20.45 -21.12 -24.17
N CYS A 16 19.66 -20.55 -23.26
CA CYS A 16 18.64 -19.59 -23.65
C CYS A 16 19.30 -18.21 -23.66
N VAL A 17 19.31 -17.58 -24.83
CA VAL A 17 19.64 -16.16 -24.95
C VAL A 17 18.61 -15.35 -24.18
N GLU A 18 19.05 -14.41 -23.36
CA GLU A 18 18.17 -13.44 -22.70
C GLU A 18 17.56 -12.54 -23.78
N ALA A 19 16.29 -12.80 -24.11
CA ALA A 19 15.47 -11.85 -24.85
C ALA A 19 15.07 -10.71 -23.90
N ALA A 20 15.14 -9.46 -24.37
CA ALA A 20 14.82 -8.31 -23.55
C ALA A 20 13.40 -8.42 -22.97
N GLU A 21 13.27 -8.31 -21.65
CA GLU A 21 11.96 -8.37 -20.99
C GLU A 21 11.18 -7.09 -21.27
N CYS A 22 10.17 -7.21 -22.13
CA CYS A 22 9.15 -6.20 -22.33
C CYS A 22 8.09 -6.38 -21.23
N ASP A 23 7.91 -5.39 -20.35
CA ASP A 23 6.89 -5.38 -19.28
C ASP A 23 5.42 -5.39 -19.81
N VAL A 24 5.24 -5.41 -21.12
CA VAL A 24 3.94 -5.45 -21.80
C VAL A 24 3.61 -6.90 -22.20
N PRO A 25 2.37 -7.40 -22.01
CA PRO A 25 1.98 -8.76 -22.43
C PRO A 25 2.05 -8.95 -23.96
N PRO A 26 2.35 -10.17 -24.46
CA PRO A 26 2.41 -10.47 -25.89
C PRO A 26 1.20 -10.06 -26.73
N SER A 27 -0.01 -10.18 -26.17
CA SER A 27 -1.24 -9.71 -26.83
C SER A 27 -1.26 -8.21 -27.07
N MET A 28 -0.67 -7.41 -26.18
CA MET A 28 -0.68 -5.95 -26.27
C MET A 28 0.40 -5.42 -27.21
N TRP A 29 1.66 -5.90 -27.14
CA TRP A 29 2.66 -5.44 -28.11
C TRP A 29 2.41 -6.01 -29.51
N CYS A 30 1.82 -7.20 -29.67
CA CYS A 30 1.32 -7.63 -30.99
C CYS A 30 0.17 -6.75 -31.53
N SER A 31 -0.59 -6.06 -30.67
CA SER A 31 -1.66 -5.16 -31.12
C SER A 31 -1.15 -3.79 -31.59
N SER A 32 0.12 -3.43 -31.31
CA SER A 32 0.70 -2.15 -31.65
C SER A 32 2.13 -2.28 -32.19
N PRO A 33 2.36 -2.11 -33.51
CA PRO A 33 3.69 -2.17 -34.11
C PRO A 33 4.70 -1.18 -33.49
N ALA A 34 4.23 -0.06 -32.93
CA ALA A 34 5.07 0.88 -32.21
C ALA A 34 5.61 0.29 -30.89
N VAL A 35 4.78 -0.44 -30.15
CA VAL A 35 5.17 -1.05 -28.87
C VAL A 35 6.05 -2.30 -29.10
N ALA A 36 5.71 -3.12 -30.10
CA ALA A 36 6.58 -4.24 -30.49
C ALA A 36 8.00 -3.76 -30.83
N LYS A 37 8.11 -2.67 -31.59
CA LYS A 37 9.38 -2.05 -31.97
C LYS A 37 10.11 -1.35 -30.83
N SER A 38 9.41 -0.71 -29.89
CA SER A 38 10.08 -0.15 -28.70
C SER A 38 10.63 -1.22 -27.78
N CYS A 39 10.02 -2.41 -27.77
CA CYS A 39 10.45 -3.57 -26.98
C CYS A 39 11.41 -4.53 -27.71
N GLN A 40 11.66 -4.38 -29.02
CA GLN A 40 12.50 -5.28 -29.83
C GLN A 40 11.98 -6.73 -29.85
N VAL A 41 10.66 -6.89 -29.96
CA VAL A 41 9.95 -8.19 -29.85
C VAL A 41 9.20 -8.58 -31.13
N GLU A 42 9.42 -7.91 -32.26
CA GLU A 42 8.68 -8.13 -33.51
C GLU A 42 8.66 -9.60 -33.97
N GLU A 43 9.82 -10.29 -34.04
CA GLU A 43 9.93 -11.72 -34.41
C GLU A 43 9.25 -12.64 -33.36
N SER A 44 9.16 -12.20 -32.11
CA SER A 44 8.40 -12.91 -31.08
C SER A 44 6.89 -12.71 -31.23
N CYS A 45 6.44 -11.70 -31.97
CA CYS A 45 5.02 -11.47 -32.24
C CYS A 45 4.49 -12.43 -33.29
N GLU A 46 5.22 -12.57 -34.39
CA GLU A 46 4.85 -13.50 -35.48
C GLU A 46 4.67 -14.91 -34.92
N ARG A 47 5.61 -15.37 -34.07
CA ARG A 47 5.56 -16.67 -33.37
C ARG A 47 4.48 -16.77 -32.27
N TYR A 48 3.92 -15.66 -31.79
CA TYR A 48 2.79 -15.63 -30.85
C TYR A 48 1.46 -15.69 -31.61
N LEU A 49 1.31 -14.87 -32.66
CA LEU A 49 0.13 -14.86 -33.53
C LEU A 49 -0.01 -16.18 -34.32
N GLU A 50 1.08 -16.77 -34.79
CA GLU A 50 1.07 -18.08 -35.44
C GLU A 50 0.56 -19.18 -34.49
N LYS A 51 0.96 -19.18 -33.22
CA LYS A 51 0.44 -20.11 -32.20
C LYS A 51 -1.04 -19.89 -31.90
N ALA A 52 -1.52 -18.64 -31.94
CA ALA A 52 -2.93 -18.33 -31.79
C ALA A 52 -3.75 -18.81 -33.01
N ALA A 53 -3.25 -18.58 -34.23
CA ALA A 53 -3.91 -18.99 -35.47
C ALA A 53 -4.07 -20.51 -35.62
N HIS A 54 -3.17 -21.30 -35.02
CA HIS A 54 -3.21 -22.77 -35.04
C HIS A 54 -3.91 -23.40 -33.82
N ALA A 55 -4.71 -22.64 -33.05
CA ALA A 55 -5.44 -23.15 -31.89
C ALA A 55 -6.42 -24.29 -32.27
N PRO A 56 -6.23 -25.54 -31.80
CA PRO A 56 -6.95 -26.71 -32.34
C PRO A 56 -8.27 -27.01 -31.61
N ALA A 57 -8.89 -26.01 -30.99
CA ALA A 57 -10.16 -26.07 -30.26
C ALA A 57 -10.75 -24.65 -30.16
N PRO A 58 -12.08 -24.47 -30.06
CA PRO A 58 -12.68 -23.15 -29.91
C PRO A 58 -12.22 -22.47 -28.60
N PRO A 59 -12.00 -21.14 -28.59
CA PRO A 59 -11.74 -20.38 -27.36
C PRO A 59 -12.86 -20.54 -26.33
N VAL A 60 -12.49 -20.57 -25.06
CA VAL A 60 -13.44 -20.53 -23.94
C VAL A 60 -14.08 -19.14 -23.91
N SER A 61 -15.40 -19.05 -24.02
CA SER A 61 -16.09 -17.77 -23.92
C SER A 61 -16.35 -17.42 -22.46
N LEU A 62 -15.90 -16.24 -22.02
CA LEU A 62 -16.10 -15.72 -20.68
C LEU A 62 -16.84 -14.38 -20.80
N THR A 63 -18.00 -14.27 -20.15
CA THR A 63 -18.74 -13.01 -20.07
C THR A 63 -18.82 -12.53 -18.63
N LEU A 64 -18.38 -11.30 -18.39
CA LEU A 64 -18.52 -10.60 -17.12
C LEU A 64 -19.63 -9.53 -17.22
N TYR A 65 -20.60 -9.61 -16.31
CA TYR A 65 -21.61 -8.59 -16.06
C TYR A 65 -21.27 -7.87 -14.76
N TYR A 66 -21.17 -6.54 -14.79
CA TYR A 66 -20.55 -5.75 -13.72
C TYR A 66 -21.01 -4.28 -13.70
N GLU A 67 -20.57 -3.53 -12.70
CA GLU A 67 -20.81 -2.08 -12.54
C GLU A 67 -19.50 -1.35 -12.18
N SER A 68 -19.25 -0.21 -12.82
CA SER A 68 -18.01 0.60 -12.74
C SER A 68 -17.74 1.30 -11.39
N LEU A 69 -18.64 1.17 -10.40
CA LEU A 69 -18.40 1.58 -9.01
C LEU A 69 -18.59 0.43 -8.00
N CYS A 70 -18.82 -0.80 -8.46
CA CYS A 70 -18.89 -1.95 -7.58
C CYS A 70 -17.48 -2.45 -7.24
N GLY A 71 -17.03 -2.24 -6.00
CA GLY A 71 -15.71 -2.69 -5.53
C GLY A 71 -15.44 -4.19 -5.70
N GLY A 72 -16.48 -5.05 -5.66
CA GLY A 72 -16.34 -6.48 -5.95
C GLY A 72 -16.09 -6.77 -7.44
N CYS A 73 -16.64 -5.94 -8.33
CA CYS A 73 -16.38 -6.02 -9.77
C CYS A 73 -14.97 -5.55 -10.10
N GLN A 74 -14.56 -4.41 -9.53
CA GLN A 74 -13.21 -3.88 -9.62
C GLN A 74 -12.18 -4.90 -9.13
N GLN A 75 -12.38 -5.51 -7.96
CA GLN A 75 -11.49 -6.55 -7.47
C GLN A 75 -11.38 -7.74 -8.44
N PHE A 76 -12.50 -8.24 -8.99
CA PHE A 76 -12.46 -9.33 -9.97
C PHE A 76 -11.75 -8.93 -11.28
N ILE A 77 -11.96 -7.70 -11.77
CA ILE A 77 -11.32 -7.17 -12.97
C ILE A 77 -9.80 -7.07 -12.80
N LEU A 78 -9.34 -6.55 -11.66
CA LEU A 78 -7.93 -6.30 -11.35
C LEU A 78 -7.18 -7.57 -10.92
N GLU A 79 -7.76 -8.39 -10.04
CA GLU A 79 -7.04 -9.51 -9.39
C GLU A 79 -7.18 -10.86 -10.11
N GLU A 80 -8.27 -11.12 -10.83
CA GLU A 80 -8.51 -12.41 -11.51
C GLU A 80 -8.56 -12.27 -13.04
N LEU A 81 -9.38 -11.35 -13.57
CA LEU A 81 -9.63 -11.25 -15.00
C LEU A 81 -8.42 -10.74 -15.79
N TRP A 82 -7.81 -9.61 -15.38
CA TRP A 82 -6.63 -9.06 -16.03
C TRP A 82 -5.43 -10.03 -16.07
N PRO A 83 -4.98 -10.64 -14.94
CA PRO A 83 -3.88 -11.60 -14.95
C PRO A 83 -4.22 -12.95 -15.60
N THR A 84 -5.49 -13.24 -15.87
CA THR A 84 -5.91 -14.40 -16.67
C THR A 84 -5.92 -14.08 -18.17
N TRP A 85 -6.61 -13.02 -18.58
CA TRP A 85 -6.73 -12.62 -19.98
C TRP A 85 -5.36 -12.30 -20.60
N SER A 86 -4.49 -11.56 -19.89
CA SER A 86 -3.14 -11.25 -20.36
C SER A 86 -2.27 -12.48 -20.67
N LYS A 87 -2.60 -13.65 -20.11
CA LYS A 87 -1.92 -14.93 -20.36
C LYS A 87 -2.66 -15.81 -21.37
N LEU A 88 -4.00 -15.81 -21.34
CA LEU A 88 -4.86 -16.76 -22.05
C LEU A 88 -5.71 -16.14 -23.16
N SER A 89 -5.54 -14.87 -23.53
CA SER A 89 -6.34 -14.22 -24.61
C SER A 89 -6.36 -14.97 -25.95
N PRO A 90 -5.35 -15.75 -26.39
CA PRO A 90 -5.46 -16.58 -27.60
C PRO A 90 -6.49 -17.71 -27.51
N ILE A 91 -6.87 -18.13 -26.29
CA ILE A 91 -7.81 -19.23 -26.02
C ILE A 91 -9.02 -18.79 -25.18
N MET A 92 -9.19 -17.48 -24.94
CA MET A 92 -10.30 -16.92 -24.17
C MET A 92 -10.98 -15.78 -24.93
N ASN A 93 -12.26 -15.97 -25.28
CA ASN A 93 -13.10 -14.94 -25.87
C ASN A 93 -13.80 -14.15 -24.75
N LEU A 94 -13.30 -12.95 -24.44
CA LEU A 94 -13.83 -12.11 -23.37
C LEU A 94 -14.94 -11.18 -23.87
N THR A 95 -16.10 -11.21 -23.21
CA THR A 95 -17.18 -10.22 -23.37
C THR A 95 -17.37 -9.46 -22.04
N LEU A 96 -17.52 -8.14 -22.14
CA LEU A 96 -17.77 -7.25 -21.00
C LEU A 96 -19.16 -6.63 -21.15
N VAL A 97 -19.92 -6.61 -20.06
CA VAL A 97 -21.27 -6.00 -19.97
C VAL A 97 -21.33 -5.10 -18.73
N PRO A 98 -20.82 -3.86 -18.82
CA PRO A 98 -21.02 -2.86 -17.77
C PRO A 98 -22.50 -2.43 -17.79
N TYR A 99 -23.23 -2.82 -16.75
CA TYR A 99 -24.63 -2.45 -16.47
C TYR A 99 -25.05 -2.97 -15.09
N GLY A 100 -24.83 -4.28 -14.85
CA GLY A 100 -25.10 -4.98 -13.59
C GLY A 100 -26.48 -4.73 -13.01
N ASN A 101 -26.55 -4.28 -11.75
CA ASN A 101 -27.80 -4.04 -11.04
C ASN A 101 -28.50 -2.71 -11.38
N ALA A 102 -28.05 -1.98 -12.41
CA ALA A 102 -28.72 -0.76 -12.85
C ALA A 102 -30.17 -1.04 -13.32
N ALA A 103 -31.02 -0.01 -13.27
CA ALA A 103 -32.40 -0.06 -13.73
C ALA A 103 -32.65 1.01 -14.81
N GLU A 104 -33.38 0.65 -15.88
CA GLU A 104 -33.76 1.59 -16.94
C GLU A 104 -35.24 1.95 -16.95
N LYS A 105 -35.54 3.21 -17.33
CA LYS A 105 -36.92 3.70 -17.52
C LYS A 105 -36.98 4.60 -18.75
N LYS A 106 -37.89 4.33 -19.69
CA LYS A 106 -38.08 5.17 -20.87
C LYS A 106 -38.82 6.46 -20.52
N ARG A 107 -38.22 7.61 -20.79
CA ARG A 107 -38.83 8.95 -20.57
C ARG A 107 -38.62 9.82 -21.80
N PHE A 108 -39.70 10.37 -22.35
CA PHE A 108 -39.67 11.25 -23.53
C PHE A 108 -38.86 10.69 -24.73
N GLY A 109 -38.95 9.37 -24.95
CA GLY A 109 -38.23 8.65 -26.00
C GLY A 109 -36.80 8.19 -25.65
N LYS A 110 -36.14 8.84 -24.69
CA LYS A 110 -34.79 8.47 -24.20
C LYS A 110 -34.87 7.42 -23.09
N TRP A 111 -33.85 6.56 -22.96
CA TRP A 111 -33.68 5.71 -21.78
C TRP A 111 -33.00 6.49 -20.65
N VAL A 112 -33.47 6.31 -19.42
CA VAL A 112 -32.90 6.92 -18.21
C VAL A 112 -32.48 5.81 -17.27
N TYR A 113 -31.21 5.81 -16.88
CA TYR A 113 -30.59 4.82 -16.02
C TYR A 113 -30.52 5.30 -14.56
N GLU A 114 -30.78 4.37 -13.64
CA GLU A 114 -30.71 4.54 -12.20
C GLU A 114 -29.79 3.42 -11.65
N CYS A 115 -28.57 3.76 -11.23
CA CYS A 115 -27.52 2.82 -10.82
C CYS A 115 -27.26 2.89 -9.30
N GLN A 116 -26.78 1.81 -8.68
CA GLN A 116 -26.76 1.66 -7.21
C GLN A 116 -25.82 2.64 -6.51
N HIS A 117 -24.63 2.86 -7.05
CA HIS A 117 -23.64 3.82 -6.56
C HIS A 117 -23.85 5.23 -7.17
N GLY A 118 -25.04 5.48 -7.72
CA GLY A 118 -25.52 6.79 -8.16
C GLY A 118 -25.06 7.19 -9.56
N LYS A 119 -25.08 8.50 -9.83
CA LYS A 119 -24.92 9.03 -11.20
C LYS A 119 -23.54 8.77 -11.81
N GLN A 120 -22.49 8.67 -11.00
CA GLN A 120 -21.13 8.47 -11.51
C GLN A 120 -20.92 7.04 -12.05
N GLU A 121 -21.56 6.04 -11.44
CA GLU A 121 -21.61 4.67 -11.98
C GLU A 121 -22.32 4.62 -13.33
N CYS A 122 -23.48 5.28 -13.48
CA CYS A 122 -24.15 5.35 -14.77
C CYS A 122 -23.28 6.06 -15.84
N VAL A 123 -22.39 6.98 -15.43
CA VAL A 123 -21.43 7.64 -16.32
C VAL A 123 -20.26 6.72 -16.66
N GLY A 124 -19.72 5.96 -15.70
CA GLY A 124 -18.67 4.96 -15.91
C GLY A 124 -19.12 3.85 -16.84
N ASN A 125 -20.29 3.24 -16.56
CA ASN A 125 -20.87 2.20 -17.40
C ASN A 125 -21.04 2.71 -18.85
N LEU A 126 -21.59 3.91 -19.05
CA LEU A 126 -21.71 4.54 -20.38
C LEU A 126 -20.36 4.77 -21.08
N ILE A 127 -19.30 5.16 -20.35
CA ILE A 127 -17.95 5.34 -20.90
C ILE A 127 -17.36 3.99 -21.34
N GLU A 128 -17.56 2.93 -20.57
CA GLU A 128 -17.01 1.60 -20.84
C GLU A 128 -17.79 0.88 -21.94
N THR A 129 -19.12 0.97 -21.93
CA THR A 129 -20.02 0.62 -23.05
C THR A 129 -19.58 1.31 -24.34
N CYS A 130 -19.30 2.62 -24.30
CA CYS A 130 -18.81 3.36 -25.45
C CYS A 130 -17.38 3.00 -25.83
N THR A 131 -16.50 2.67 -24.88
CA THR A 131 -15.14 2.18 -25.15
C THR A 131 -15.18 0.91 -25.99
N LEU A 132 -16.02 -0.07 -25.59
CA LEU A 132 -16.22 -1.32 -26.32
C LEU A 132 -16.68 -1.08 -27.77
N ASN A 133 -17.64 -0.17 -27.97
CA ASN A 133 -18.17 0.18 -29.30
C ASN A 133 -17.23 1.04 -30.17
N VAL A 134 -16.47 1.97 -29.57
CA VAL A 134 -15.57 2.87 -30.30
C VAL A 134 -14.29 2.14 -30.72
N LEU A 135 -13.66 1.41 -29.78
CA LEU A 135 -12.40 0.70 -30.06
C LEU A 135 -12.61 -0.64 -30.79
N LYS A 136 -13.80 -1.25 -30.68
CA LYS A 136 -14.28 -2.46 -31.40
C LYS A 136 -13.48 -3.76 -31.22
N ASN A 137 -12.29 -3.67 -30.65
CA ASN A 137 -11.38 -4.77 -30.39
C ASN A 137 -11.19 -4.91 -28.87
N ILE A 138 -11.52 -6.07 -28.30
CA ILE A 138 -11.37 -6.33 -26.87
C ILE A 138 -9.92 -6.18 -26.40
N SER A 139 -8.94 -6.45 -27.28
CA SER A 139 -7.51 -6.28 -26.98
C SER A 139 -7.06 -4.82 -26.86
N ALA A 140 -7.89 -3.86 -27.27
CA ALA A 140 -7.69 -2.43 -27.02
C ALA A 140 -8.64 -1.91 -25.92
N ALA A 141 -9.90 -2.37 -25.93
CA ALA A 141 -10.92 -1.92 -24.99
C ALA A 141 -10.71 -2.44 -23.56
N PHE A 142 -10.40 -3.73 -23.36
CA PHE A 142 -10.25 -4.27 -22.01
C PHE A 142 -9.04 -3.67 -21.25
N PRO A 143 -7.84 -3.49 -21.84
CA PRO A 143 -6.76 -2.77 -21.18
C PRO A 143 -7.13 -1.34 -20.76
N PHE A 144 -7.98 -0.64 -21.53
CA PHE A 144 -8.45 0.70 -21.21
C PHE A 144 -9.46 0.70 -20.05
N ILE A 145 -10.42 -0.23 -20.06
CA ILE A 145 -11.39 -0.43 -18.97
C ILE A 145 -10.68 -0.84 -17.67
N HIS A 146 -9.75 -1.79 -17.73
CA HIS A 146 -8.89 -2.18 -16.62
C HIS A 146 -8.10 -0.97 -16.06
N CYS A 147 -7.59 -0.09 -16.94
CA CYS A 147 -6.96 1.15 -16.50
C CYS A 147 -7.94 2.06 -15.73
N ILE A 148 -9.15 2.30 -16.26
CA ILE A 148 -10.19 3.11 -15.61
C ILE A 148 -10.50 2.56 -14.21
N GLU A 149 -10.89 1.29 -14.14
CA GLU A 149 -11.24 0.61 -12.89
C GLU A 149 -10.11 0.68 -11.85
N SER A 150 -8.84 0.59 -12.29
CA SER A 150 -7.66 0.73 -11.41
C SER A 150 -7.41 2.14 -10.84
N LYS A 151 -8.23 3.14 -11.20
CA LYS A 151 -8.07 4.57 -10.84
C LYS A 151 -9.37 5.22 -10.33
N VAL A 152 -10.52 4.56 -10.46
CA VAL A 152 -11.82 5.10 -10.05
C VAL A 152 -11.96 5.22 -8.52
N GLU A 153 -11.50 4.23 -7.75
CA GLU A 153 -11.43 4.25 -6.26
C GLU A 153 -10.73 5.52 -5.71
N TYR A 154 -9.83 6.13 -6.49
CA TYR A 154 -9.07 7.32 -6.10
C TYR A 154 -9.73 8.66 -6.49
N SER A 155 -10.94 8.67 -7.06
CA SER A 155 -11.50 9.88 -7.67
C SER A 155 -13.03 10.06 -7.70
N ASP A 156 -13.83 9.01 -7.44
CA ASP A 156 -15.30 9.01 -7.58
C ASP A 156 -15.82 9.53 -8.95
N ASN A 157 -14.96 9.50 -9.98
CA ASN A 157 -15.21 10.20 -11.24
C ASN A 157 -14.62 9.43 -12.43
N PRO A 158 -15.40 8.53 -13.06
CA PRO A 158 -14.97 7.74 -14.21
C PRO A 158 -14.52 8.57 -15.43
N LYS A 159 -15.03 9.79 -15.65
CA LYS A 159 -14.49 10.69 -16.69
C LYS A 159 -13.04 11.06 -16.41
N LYS A 160 -12.71 11.45 -15.17
CA LYS A 160 -11.33 11.79 -14.78
C LYS A 160 -10.39 10.58 -14.78
N ALA A 161 -10.90 9.38 -14.47
CA ALA A 161 -10.14 8.15 -14.65
C ALA A 161 -9.84 7.88 -16.14
N ALA A 162 -10.85 8.04 -17.01
CA ALA A 162 -10.69 7.90 -18.46
C ALA A 162 -9.75 8.97 -19.07
N GLU A 163 -9.77 10.22 -18.61
CA GLU A 163 -8.81 11.28 -18.97
C GLU A 163 -7.35 10.86 -18.70
N LYS A 164 -7.07 10.35 -17.49
CA LYS A 164 -5.72 9.87 -17.13
C LYS A 164 -5.33 8.65 -17.97
N CYS A 165 -6.24 7.68 -18.14
CA CYS A 165 -5.98 6.48 -18.94
C CYS A 165 -5.79 6.77 -20.43
N ALA A 166 -6.55 7.70 -21.01
CA ALA A 166 -6.40 8.13 -22.40
C ALA A 166 -5.03 8.77 -22.65
N SER A 167 -4.59 9.61 -21.72
CA SER A 167 -3.26 10.23 -21.73
C SER A 167 -2.13 9.20 -21.65
N MET A 168 -2.27 8.17 -20.81
CA MET A 168 -1.26 7.11 -20.65
C MET A 168 -1.23 6.11 -21.81
N MET A 169 -2.38 5.81 -22.41
CA MET A 169 -2.54 4.76 -23.43
C MET A 169 -2.67 5.27 -24.87
N GLN A 170 -2.60 6.59 -25.08
CA GLN A 170 -2.76 7.26 -26.38
C GLN A 170 -4.11 6.96 -27.07
N VAL A 171 -5.17 6.82 -26.28
CA VAL A 171 -6.55 6.59 -26.76
C VAL A 171 -7.25 7.92 -27.02
N ASP A 172 -7.93 8.05 -28.17
CA ASP A 172 -8.81 9.19 -28.43
C ASP A 172 -10.09 9.12 -27.57
N LEU A 173 -10.05 9.80 -26.43
CA LEU A 173 -11.18 9.91 -25.51
C LEU A 173 -12.36 10.69 -26.12
N SER A 174 -12.13 11.60 -27.07
CA SER A 174 -13.17 12.50 -27.58
C SER A 174 -14.28 11.75 -28.32
N ALA A 175 -13.94 10.66 -29.00
CA ALA A 175 -14.89 9.75 -29.63
C ALA A 175 -15.72 8.96 -28.60
N ILE A 176 -15.11 8.58 -27.47
CA ILE A 176 -15.75 7.82 -26.38
C ILE A 176 -16.71 8.74 -25.60
N GLU A 177 -16.30 9.95 -25.22
CA GLU A 177 -17.16 10.92 -24.54
C GLU A 177 -18.35 11.35 -25.41
N LYS A 178 -18.12 11.65 -26.69
CA LYS A 178 -19.17 11.98 -27.65
C LYS A 178 -20.18 10.84 -27.83
N CYS A 179 -19.74 9.59 -27.68
CA CYS A 179 -20.63 8.44 -27.63
C CYS A 179 -21.43 8.42 -26.31
N ALA A 180 -20.75 8.54 -25.16
CA ALA A 180 -21.33 8.37 -23.82
C ALA A 180 -22.36 9.45 -23.45
N ASP A 181 -22.06 10.72 -23.73
CA ASP A 181 -22.99 11.84 -23.53
C ASP A 181 -24.12 11.87 -24.61
N GLY A 182 -23.94 11.12 -25.70
CA GLY A 182 -24.79 11.12 -26.89
C GLY A 182 -26.00 10.19 -26.83
N SER A 183 -26.76 10.15 -27.93
CA SER A 183 -27.83 9.16 -28.14
C SER A 183 -27.29 7.76 -28.45
N GLN A 184 -26.05 7.64 -28.97
CA GLN A 184 -25.42 6.36 -29.26
C GLN A 184 -25.11 5.57 -27.99
N GLY A 185 -24.41 6.15 -27.01
CA GLY A 185 -24.18 5.52 -25.72
C GLY A 185 -25.49 5.16 -25.02
N ASN A 186 -26.50 6.04 -25.09
CA ASN A 186 -27.82 5.75 -24.54
C ASN A 186 -28.55 4.55 -25.18
N ALA A 187 -28.26 4.24 -26.45
CA ALA A 187 -28.79 3.04 -27.12
C ALA A 187 -27.96 1.78 -26.80
N LEU A 188 -26.63 1.91 -26.76
CA LEU A 188 -25.71 0.81 -26.43
C LEU A 188 -25.87 0.33 -24.98
N GLU A 189 -26.11 1.25 -24.05
CA GLU A 189 -26.36 0.93 -22.63
C GLU A 189 -27.69 0.16 -22.46
N HIS A 190 -28.68 0.43 -23.32
CA HIS A 190 -29.91 -0.37 -23.39
C HIS A 190 -29.64 -1.77 -23.96
N GLU A 191 -28.68 -1.94 -24.88
CA GLU A 191 -28.23 -3.28 -25.30
C GLU A 191 -27.50 -4.02 -24.15
N MET A 192 -26.78 -3.32 -23.26
CA MET A 192 -26.23 -3.92 -22.04
C MET A 192 -27.32 -4.28 -21.03
N ALA A 193 -28.35 -3.45 -20.88
CA ALA A 193 -29.54 -3.74 -20.09
C ALA A 193 -30.25 -5.01 -20.59
N LEU A 194 -30.48 -5.13 -21.90
CA LEU A 194 -31.10 -6.29 -22.53
C LEU A 194 -30.26 -7.56 -22.38
N LYS A 195 -28.93 -7.49 -22.56
CA LYS A 195 -28.02 -8.62 -22.29
C LYS A 195 -28.16 -9.07 -20.83
N THR A 196 -28.13 -8.14 -19.88
CA THR A 196 -28.17 -8.43 -18.45
C THR A 196 -29.53 -8.98 -18.00
N GLY A 197 -30.63 -8.45 -18.56
CA GLY A 197 -31.99 -8.94 -18.33
C GLY A 197 -32.31 -10.28 -19.01
N SER A 198 -31.50 -10.70 -19.98
CA SER A 198 -31.62 -12.01 -20.65
C SER A 198 -30.91 -13.17 -19.92
N LEU A 199 -30.25 -12.88 -18.79
CA LEU A 199 -29.56 -13.90 -17.98
C LEU A 199 -30.53 -14.95 -17.43
N ASN A 200 -30.14 -16.22 -17.55
CA ASN A 200 -30.86 -17.37 -17.01
C ASN A 200 -29.89 -18.33 -16.29
N PRO A 201 -29.95 -18.48 -14.95
CA PRO A 201 -30.83 -17.72 -14.05
C PRO A 201 -30.50 -16.21 -14.08
N PRO A 202 -31.46 -15.33 -13.75
CA PRO A 202 -31.20 -13.91 -13.57
C PRO A 202 -30.13 -13.68 -12.51
N HIS A 203 -29.29 -12.65 -12.69
CA HIS A 203 -28.30 -12.30 -11.69
C HIS A 203 -28.97 -11.86 -10.38
N THR A 204 -28.33 -12.18 -9.25
CA THR A 204 -28.76 -11.77 -7.90
C THR A 204 -27.73 -10.89 -7.19
N TYR A 205 -26.56 -10.72 -7.80
CA TYR A 205 -25.45 -9.88 -7.39
C TYR A 205 -24.51 -9.66 -8.59
N VAL A 206 -23.52 -8.78 -8.45
CA VAL A 206 -22.38 -8.65 -9.37
C VAL A 206 -21.06 -8.67 -8.58
N PRO A 207 -19.90 -9.03 -9.15
CA PRO A 207 -19.67 -9.45 -10.55
C PRO A 207 -20.37 -10.78 -10.85
N TRP A 208 -21.05 -10.87 -11.99
CA TRP A 208 -21.74 -12.09 -12.41
C TRP A 208 -21.06 -12.66 -13.65
N VAL A 209 -20.55 -13.90 -13.53
CA VAL A 209 -19.72 -14.56 -14.54
C VAL A 209 -20.55 -15.63 -15.25
N THR A 210 -20.47 -15.67 -16.58
CA THR A 210 -20.92 -16.82 -17.38
C THR A 210 -19.75 -17.40 -18.18
N LEU A 211 -19.74 -18.73 -18.29
CA LEU A 211 -18.71 -19.49 -18.99
C LEU A 211 -19.37 -20.32 -20.10
N ASN A 212 -18.98 -20.07 -21.34
CA ASN A 212 -19.67 -20.56 -22.54
C ASN A 212 -21.19 -20.28 -22.52
N GLY A 213 -21.58 -19.12 -21.97
CA GLY A 213 -22.99 -18.71 -21.80
C GLY A 213 -23.71 -19.30 -20.59
N VAL A 214 -23.08 -20.19 -19.82
CA VAL A 214 -23.69 -20.84 -18.65
C VAL A 214 -23.20 -20.19 -17.36
N HIS A 215 -24.13 -19.89 -16.44
CA HIS A 215 -23.82 -19.56 -15.05
C HIS A 215 -24.17 -20.73 -14.13
N THR A 216 -23.33 -20.99 -13.13
CA THR A 216 -23.68 -21.76 -11.92
C THR A 216 -22.88 -21.22 -10.74
N GLU A 217 -23.36 -21.42 -9.51
CA GLU A 217 -22.60 -21.11 -8.29
C GLU A 217 -21.20 -21.76 -8.27
N LYS A 218 -21.03 -22.94 -8.90
CA LYS A 218 -19.71 -23.57 -9.07
C LYS A 218 -18.80 -22.76 -10.01
N ILE A 219 -19.31 -22.37 -11.18
CA ILE A 219 -18.57 -21.55 -12.16
C ILE A 219 -18.18 -20.22 -11.53
N GLN A 220 -19.12 -19.56 -10.84
CA GLN A 220 -18.87 -18.32 -10.12
C GLN A 220 -17.81 -18.50 -9.03
N HIS A 221 -17.92 -19.54 -8.20
CA HIS A 221 -16.96 -19.81 -7.13
C HIS A 221 -15.56 -20.14 -7.67
N GLU A 222 -15.44 -20.92 -8.74
CA GLU A 222 -14.15 -21.23 -9.37
C GLU A 222 -13.55 -19.98 -10.07
N ALA A 223 -14.37 -19.15 -10.70
CA ALA A 223 -13.95 -17.87 -11.30
C ALA A 223 -13.43 -16.89 -10.25
N MET A 224 -14.08 -16.78 -9.09
CA MET A 224 -13.69 -15.88 -7.99
C MET A 224 -12.50 -16.38 -7.15
N ASN A 225 -11.87 -17.50 -7.49
CA ASN A 225 -10.76 -18.09 -6.71
C ASN A 225 -9.52 -18.52 -7.53
N ASP A 226 -9.70 -18.95 -8.79
CA ASP A 226 -8.62 -19.32 -9.71
C ASP A 226 -9.18 -19.33 -11.14
N LEU A 227 -9.49 -18.14 -11.68
CA LEU A 227 -10.05 -17.98 -13.03
C LEU A 227 -9.10 -18.57 -14.09
N LEU A 228 -7.79 -18.41 -13.90
CA LEU A 228 -6.75 -18.97 -14.76
C LEU A 228 -6.89 -20.48 -14.91
N LYS A 229 -7.06 -21.21 -13.79
CA LYS A 229 -7.33 -22.64 -13.78
C LYS A 229 -8.70 -22.97 -14.39
N LEU A 230 -9.76 -22.22 -14.08
CA LEU A 230 -11.09 -22.48 -14.64
C LEU A 230 -11.10 -22.42 -16.17
N ILE A 231 -10.45 -21.42 -16.77
CA ILE A 231 -10.29 -21.31 -18.23
C ILE A 231 -9.44 -22.47 -18.77
N CYS A 232 -8.32 -22.79 -18.14
CA CYS A 232 -7.46 -23.90 -18.57
C CYS A 232 -8.13 -25.28 -18.50
N ASP A 233 -8.93 -25.56 -17.46
CA ASP A 233 -9.65 -26.83 -17.29
C ASP A 233 -10.84 -26.93 -18.26
N THR A 234 -11.43 -25.80 -18.64
CA THR A 234 -12.56 -25.73 -19.59
C THR A 234 -12.10 -25.85 -21.05
N TYR A 235 -10.86 -25.44 -21.36
CA TYR A 235 -10.27 -25.58 -22.68
C TYR A 235 -9.91 -27.04 -22.98
N GLN A 236 -10.70 -27.69 -23.83
CA GLN A 236 -10.85 -29.16 -23.91
C GLN A 236 -9.65 -29.98 -24.45
N LYS A 237 -8.41 -29.50 -24.37
CA LYS A 237 -7.20 -30.27 -24.74
C LYS A 237 -6.09 -30.17 -23.70
N SER A 238 -5.40 -31.28 -23.48
CA SER A 238 -4.54 -31.61 -22.34
C SER A 238 -3.24 -30.80 -22.15
N LYS A 239 -3.11 -29.64 -22.83
CA LYS A 239 -2.01 -28.68 -22.66
C LYS A 239 -2.48 -27.22 -22.82
N CYS A 240 -3.42 -26.78 -21.99
CA CYS A 240 -3.30 -25.40 -21.49
C CYS A 240 -1.93 -25.33 -20.78
N CYS A 241 -1.05 -24.41 -21.19
CA CYS A 241 0.39 -24.60 -20.96
C CYS A 241 1.00 -23.56 -20.00
N PRO A 242 0.96 -23.79 -18.68
CA PRO A 242 1.98 -23.25 -17.80
C PRO A 242 3.25 -24.08 -17.99
N SER A 243 4.15 -23.64 -18.88
CA SER A 243 5.48 -24.25 -19.06
C SER A 243 6.43 -23.89 -17.91
N GLY A 244 5.98 -24.12 -16.68
CA GLY A 244 6.71 -24.00 -15.43
C GLY A 244 6.21 -25.10 -14.49
N LYS A 245 7.09 -26.05 -14.15
CA LYS A 245 6.73 -27.21 -13.31
C LYS A 245 6.37 -26.74 -11.90
N SER A 246 5.08 -26.53 -11.62
CA SER A 246 4.60 -26.43 -10.25
C SER A 246 4.69 -27.81 -9.59
N ILE A 247 5.84 -28.08 -8.96
CA ILE A 247 6.02 -29.24 -8.06
C ILE A 247 5.27 -28.94 -6.76
N ARG A 248 3.94 -28.93 -6.84
CA ARG A 248 3.08 -28.80 -5.66
C ARG A 248 2.95 -30.18 -5.02
N MET A 249 3.76 -30.42 -4.00
CA MET A 249 3.54 -31.51 -3.04
C MET A 249 2.08 -31.45 -2.55
N LYS A 250 1.46 -32.62 -2.34
CA LYS A 250 0.10 -32.71 -1.80
C LYS A 250 0.01 -32.04 -0.42
N TYR A 251 -0.49 -30.81 -0.40
CA TYR A 251 -0.95 -30.10 0.78
C TYR A 251 -2.38 -29.62 0.51
N MET A 252 -3.24 -29.70 1.53
CA MET A 252 -4.57 -29.10 1.49
C MET A 252 -4.44 -27.60 1.19
N SER A 253 -5.35 -27.08 0.35
CA SER A 253 -5.34 -25.69 -0.11
C SER A 253 -5.75 -24.71 0.98
N VAL A 254 -4.82 -24.43 1.89
CA VAL A 254 -4.94 -23.36 2.89
C VAL A 254 -4.93 -22.00 2.17
N PRO A 255 -5.93 -21.11 2.38
CA PRO A 255 -6.04 -19.84 1.66
C PRO A 255 -4.80 -18.95 1.81
N ARG A 256 -4.54 -18.10 0.80
CA ARG A 256 -3.35 -17.23 0.76
C ARG A 256 -3.29 -16.27 1.96
N SER A 257 -4.43 -15.77 2.42
CA SER A 257 -4.59 -15.02 3.67
C SER A 257 -4.16 -15.83 4.89
N VAL A 258 -4.57 -17.09 5.00
CA VAL A 258 -4.19 -18.00 6.09
C VAL A 258 -2.71 -18.37 6.00
N VAL A 259 -2.12 -18.54 4.80
CA VAL A 259 -0.66 -18.76 4.64
C VAL A 259 0.12 -17.54 5.14
N THR A 260 -0.26 -16.33 4.73
CA THR A 260 0.36 -15.09 5.23
C THR A 260 0.20 -14.98 6.75
N VAL A 261 -1.00 -15.17 7.29
CA VAL A 261 -1.27 -15.20 8.74
C VAL A 261 -0.38 -16.24 9.45
N THR A 262 -0.34 -17.49 8.99
CA THR A 262 0.48 -18.54 9.60
C THR A 262 1.95 -18.18 9.58
N VAL A 263 2.53 -17.78 8.44
CA VAL A 263 3.94 -17.36 8.36
C VAL A 263 4.23 -16.20 9.31
N VAL A 264 3.37 -15.20 9.34
CA VAL A 264 3.48 -14.01 10.19
C VAL A 264 3.45 -14.37 11.67
N TYR A 265 2.45 -15.13 12.11
CA TYR A 265 2.32 -15.52 13.52
C TYR A 265 3.35 -16.57 13.93
N THR A 266 3.85 -17.42 13.02
CA THR A 266 4.99 -18.32 13.30
C THR A 266 6.30 -17.53 13.47
N VAL A 267 6.58 -16.55 12.61
CA VAL A 267 7.77 -15.67 12.76
C VAL A 267 7.65 -14.81 14.02
N ALA A 268 6.47 -14.25 14.30
CA ALA A 268 6.20 -13.50 15.52
C ALA A 268 6.32 -14.37 16.78
N MET A 269 5.84 -15.63 16.74
CA MET A 269 6.06 -16.61 17.83
C MET A 269 7.53 -16.92 18.04
N PHE A 270 8.31 -17.16 16.98
CA PHE A 270 9.74 -17.46 17.09
C PHE A 270 10.50 -16.32 17.79
N TRP A 271 10.33 -15.08 17.31
CA TRP A 271 10.93 -13.91 17.96
C TRP A 271 10.34 -13.66 19.36
N GLY A 272 9.04 -13.90 19.56
CA GLY A 272 8.38 -13.83 20.86
C GLY A 272 8.97 -14.79 21.89
N VAL A 273 9.28 -16.03 21.50
CA VAL A 273 9.95 -17.03 22.36
C VAL A 273 11.37 -16.58 22.71
N LEU A 274 12.15 -16.06 21.76
CA LEU A 274 13.49 -15.51 22.03
C LEU A 274 13.44 -14.31 22.99
N VAL A 275 12.47 -13.41 22.82
CA VAL A 275 12.22 -12.31 23.76
C VAL A 275 11.81 -12.83 25.14
N MET A 276 10.90 -13.80 25.21
CA MET A 276 10.45 -14.41 26.47
C MET A 276 11.58 -15.12 27.23
N LEU A 277 12.47 -15.84 26.54
CA LEU A 277 13.68 -16.41 27.13
C LEU A 277 14.61 -15.30 27.67
N GLY A 278 14.80 -14.21 26.91
CA GLY A 278 15.54 -13.03 27.35
C GLY A 278 14.91 -12.28 28.52
N CYS A 279 13.58 -12.31 28.65
CA CYS A 279 12.83 -11.79 29.80
C CYS A 279 12.96 -12.72 31.01
N LEU A 280 12.85 -14.05 30.82
CA LEU A 280 13.01 -15.06 31.87
C LEU A 280 14.41 -14.99 32.49
N VAL A 281 15.48 -14.90 31.69
CA VAL A 281 16.86 -14.74 32.19
C VAL A 281 17.03 -13.44 33.00
N ARG A 282 16.38 -12.34 32.60
CA ARG A 282 16.38 -11.09 33.40
C ARG A 282 15.54 -11.22 34.67
N MET A 283 14.41 -11.93 34.63
CA MET A 283 13.53 -12.16 35.76
C MET A 283 14.18 -13.06 36.83
N VAL A 284 14.94 -14.08 36.42
CA VAL A 284 15.76 -14.89 37.34
C VAL A 284 16.87 -14.03 37.97
N ARG A 285 17.53 -13.16 37.19
CA ARG A 285 18.62 -12.30 37.68
C ARG A 285 18.19 -11.09 38.54
N LYS A 286 16.96 -10.59 38.39
CA LYS A 286 16.45 -9.40 39.11
C LYS A 286 15.26 -9.69 40.04
N GLY A 287 14.77 -10.92 40.07
CA GLY A 287 13.58 -11.34 40.82
C GLY A 287 12.25 -11.00 40.11
N PRO A 288 11.19 -11.80 40.32
CA PRO A 288 9.90 -11.62 39.64
C PRO A 288 9.17 -10.34 40.03
N LYS A 289 9.31 -9.86 41.29
CA LYS A 289 8.71 -8.60 41.73
C LYS A 289 9.17 -7.40 40.88
N ALA A 290 10.45 -7.37 40.48
CA ALA A 290 11.00 -6.30 39.65
C ALA A 290 10.53 -6.34 38.18
N PHE A 291 10.05 -7.49 37.68
CA PHE A 291 9.49 -7.60 36.33
C PHE A 291 8.12 -6.92 36.22
N PHE A 292 7.25 -7.18 37.21
CA PHE A 292 5.86 -6.69 37.26
C PHE A 292 5.68 -5.35 38.01
N THR A 293 6.77 -4.66 38.35
CA THR A 293 6.73 -3.32 38.96
C THR A 293 6.97 -2.25 37.90
N TRP A 294 6.06 -1.28 37.82
CA TRP A 294 6.20 -0.07 37.02
C TRP A 294 5.45 1.09 37.69
N ASN A 295 6.00 2.30 37.58
CA ASN A 295 5.51 3.49 38.27
C ASN A 295 4.86 4.47 37.28
N VAL A 296 3.68 4.97 37.61
CA VAL A 296 3.03 6.09 36.90
C VAL A 296 3.73 7.39 37.28
N LEU A 297 4.09 8.22 36.30
CA LEU A 297 4.54 9.59 36.56
C LEU A 297 3.32 10.51 36.65
N GLU A 298 2.99 10.92 37.88
CA GLU A 298 1.86 11.80 38.17
C GLU A 298 2.17 13.24 37.74
N GLY A 299 3.26 13.82 38.24
CA GLY A 299 3.72 15.17 37.89
C GLY A 299 4.34 15.26 36.48
N ARG A 300 4.00 16.33 35.76
CA ARG A 300 4.57 16.68 34.44
C ARG A 300 6.02 17.17 34.58
N PRO A 301 6.99 16.60 33.84
CA PRO A 301 8.37 17.12 33.78
C PRO A 301 8.43 18.56 33.26
N ARG A 302 9.24 19.41 33.89
CA ARG A 302 9.26 20.86 33.62
C ARG A 302 9.72 21.17 32.20
N CYS A 303 10.61 20.35 31.64
CA CYS A 303 11.06 20.47 30.26
C CYS A 303 9.92 20.44 29.22
N LEU A 304 8.78 19.81 29.52
CA LEU A 304 7.60 19.78 28.64
C LEU A 304 6.82 21.09 28.62
N ASP A 305 6.99 21.96 29.61
CA ASP A 305 6.32 23.26 29.75
C ASP A 305 7.28 24.44 29.45
N SER A 306 8.46 24.13 28.90
CA SER A 306 9.55 25.08 28.74
C SER A 306 9.28 26.05 27.59
N ARG A 307 9.04 27.32 27.89
CA ARG A 307 8.65 28.37 26.92
C ARG A 307 9.64 28.62 25.80
N ASP A 308 10.88 28.15 25.92
CA ASP A 308 11.87 28.20 24.85
C ASP A 308 11.60 27.19 23.72
N LEU A 309 10.77 26.17 23.97
CA LEU A 309 10.33 25.18 22.97
C LEU A 309 9.10 25.61 22.17
N GLY A 310 8.31 26.57 22.68
CA GLY A 310 7.14 27.11 22.00
C GLY A 310 5.91 27.24 22.88
N ILE A 311 4.75 27.26 22.23
CA ILE A 311 3.42 27.35 22.84
C ILE A 311 2.60 26.14 22.41
N HIS A 312 1.98 25.46 23.38
CA HIS A 312 1.08 24.33 23.16
C HIS A 312 -0.22 24.78 22.48
N GLY A 313 -0.75 23.94 21.59
CA GLY A 313 -2.01 24.15 20.93
C GLY A 313 -2.66 22.83 20.52
N TYR A 314 -3.92 22.92 20.10
CA TYR A 314 -4.73 21.78 19.69
C TYR A 314 -5.48 22.13 18.40
N VAL A 315 -5.54 21.19 17.47
CA VAL A 315 -6.31 21.30 16.22
C VAL A 315 -7.29 20.14 16.12
N ARG A 316 -8.54 20.43 15.72
CA ARG A 316 -9.52 19.41 15.33
C ARG A 316 -9.45 19.26 13.82
N LEU A 317 -9.07 18.07 13.32
CA LEU A 317 -9.07 17.79 11.88
C LEU A 317 -10.52 17.65 11.38
N LYS A 318 -10.76 18.03 10.13
CA LYS A 318 -12.12 18.23 9.59
C LYS A 318 -12.75 16.95 9.05
N ARG A 319 -11.98 16.05 8.45
CA ARG A 319 -12.45 14.78 7.88
C ARG A 319 -12.38 13.67 8.91
N SER A 320 -11.20 13.44 9.49
CA SER A 320 -10.99 12.38 10.48
C SER A 320 -11.58 12.72 11.85
N GLY A 321 -11.95 13.99 12.08
CA GLY A 321 -12.65 14.44 13.28
C GLY A 321 -11.83 14.35 14.56
N ILE A 322 -10.53 14.05 14.49
CA ILE A 322 -9.63 13.83 15.63
C ILE A 322 -9.06 15.16 16.17
N GLN A 323 -8.79 15.23 17.47
CA GLN A 323 -7.98 16.30 18.06
C GLN A 323 -6.50 15.90 18.15
N LEU A 324 -5.63 16.66 17.49
CA LEU A 324 -4.18 16.56 17.63
C LEU A 324 -3.63 17.72 18.48
N HIS A 325 -2.67 17.40 19.34
CA HIS A 325 -1.83 18.35 20.07
C HIS A 325 -0.60 18.71 19.23
N TYR A 326 -0.13 19.95 19.35
CA TYR A 326 1.13 20.41 18.78
C TYR A 326 1.79 21.47 19.66
N VAL A 327 3.11 21.63 19.51
CA VAL A 327 3.87 22.78 20.05
C VAL A 327 4.36 23.63 18.89
N ARG A 328 3.99 24.92 18.90
CA ARG A 328 4.38 25.90 17.88
C ARG A 328 5.45 26.85 18.42
N ALA A 329 6.56 26.97 17.71
CA ALA A 329 7.59 27.96 17.95
C ALA A 329 7.75 28.90 16.74
N GLY A 330 8.11 30.16 17.01
CA GLY A 330 8.14 31.22 16.00
C GLY A 330 6.83 32.01 15.96
N ASP A 331 6.90 33.29 16.32
CA ASP A 331 5.71 34.11 16.55
C ASP A 331 5.12 34.71 15.26
N ASP A 332 5.98 34.99 14.28
CA ASP A 332 5.62 35.61 13.02
C ASP A 332 4.98 34.60 12.04
N ARG A 333 3.67 34.75 11.83
CA ARG A 333 2.86 33.93 10.91
C ARG A 333 3.15 34.16 9.42
N LYS A 334 4.01 35.11 9.06
CA LYS A 334 4.46 35.32 7.66
C LYS A 334 5.63 34.41 7.27
N LYS A 335 6.27 33.75 8.24
CA LYS A 335 7.42 32.87 8.00
C LYS A 335 6.97 31.50 7.48
N PRO A 336 7.79 30.80 6.68
CA PRO A 336 7.41 29.48 6.15
C PRO A 336 7.09 28.48 7.27
N LEU A 337 6.09 27.64 7.03
CA LEU A 337 5.68 26.59 7.97
C LEU A 337 6.67 25.42 7.89
N MET A 338 7.18 24.97 9.03
CA MET A 338 7.95 23.75 9.18
C MET A 338 7.20 22.79 10.10
N VAL A 339 6.60 21.73 9.55
CA VAL A 339 5.90 20.70 10.34
C VAL A 339 6.88 19.57 10.66
N LEU A 340 6.96 19.18 11.93
CA LEU A 340 7.82 18.11 12.43
C LEU A 340 6.96 16.98 13.00
N LEU A 341 7.09 15.80 12.41
CA LEU A 341 6.32 14.59 12.72
C LEU A 341 7.28 13.54 13.29
N HIS A 342 6.92 12.85 14.37
CA HIS A 342 7.83 11.94 15.10
C HIS A 342 7.52 10.45 14.82
N GLY A 343 8.47 9.56 15.15
CA GLY A 343 8.35 8.12 14.98
C GLY A 343 7.75 7.37 16.18
N LEU A 344 7.96 6.04 16.20
CA LEU A 344 7.66 5.15 17.33
C LEU A 344 8.96 4.80 18.07
N PRO A 345 9.07 4.90 19.41
CA PRO A 345 8.08 5.36 20.39
C PRO A 345 8.40 6.80 20.86
N GLU A 346 8.19 7.77 19.98
CA GLU A 346 8.51 9.19 20.23
C GLU A 346 7.26 10.02 20.61
N ILE A 347 7.45 11.32 20.77
CA ILE A 347 6.45 12.39 21.01
C ILE A 347 6.98 13.69 20.37
N TRP A 348 6.20 14.77 20.35
CA TRP A 348 6.63 16.09 19.83
C TRP A 348 8.01 16.53 20.36
N TYR A 349 8.32 16.19 21.61
CA TYR A 349 9.53 16.57 22.35
C TYR A 349 10.83 15.96 21.78
N SER A 350 10.75 14.95 20.90
CA SER A 350 11.92 14.50 20.12
C SER A 350 12.57 15.64 19.33
N TRP A 351 11.75 16.57 18.84
CA TRP A 351 12.18 17.71 18.02
C TRP A 351 12.65 18.92 18.84
N ARG A 352 12.93 18.75 20.14
CA ARG A 352 13.34 19.83 21.08
C ARG A 352 14.62 20.59 20.74
N HIS A 353 15.42 20.09 19.79
CA HIS A 353 16.60 20.79 19.28
C HIS A 353 16.27 21.61 18.03
N GLN A 354 15.47 21.04 17.12
CA GLN A 354 15.04 21.67 15.86
C GLN A 354 14.04 22.79 16.13
N LEU A 355 13.14 22.63 17.12
CA LEU A 355 12.27 23.71 17.63
C LEU A 355 13.06 24.92 18.12
N ARG A 356 14.21 24.72 18.76
CA ARG A 356 15.06 25.82 19.26
C ARG A 356 15.82 26.53 18.14
N GLU A 357 16.26 25.76 17.15
CA GLU A 357 17.02 26.22 15.98
C GLU A 357 16.15 27.07 15.04
N PHE A 358 15.10 26.46 14.48
CA PHE A 358 14.42 27.01 13.32
C PHE A 358 13.35 28.06 13.65
N LYS A 359 12.93 28.20 14.91
CA LYS A 359 11.89 29.18 15.36
C LYS A 359 12.22 30.65 15.11
N LYS A 360 13.46 31.00 14.79
CA LYS A 360 13.83 32.36 14.38
C LYS A 360 13.35 32.68 12.97
N ASP A 361 13.32 31.67 12.09
CA ASP A 361 13.27 31.83 10.64
C ASP A 361 12.02 31.18 10.03
N TYR A 362 11.45 30.20 10.73
CA TYR A 362 10.26 29.42 10.38
C TYR A 362 9.19 29.52 11.47
N GLN A 363 7.93 29.32 11.09
CA GLN A 363 6.92 28.87 12.05
C GLN A 363 7.05 27.36 12.19
N VAL A 364 7.72 26.90 13.24
CA VAL A 364 7.96 25.47 13.50
C VAL A 364 6.80 24.89 14.30
N VAL A 365 6.28 23.74 13.89
CA VAL A 365 5.16 23.03 14.55
C VAL A 365 5.55 21.58 14.74
N ALA A 366 5.86 21.17 15.98
CA ALA A 366 6.04 19.76 16.33
C ALA A 366 4.70 19.16 16.78
N VAL A 367 4.24 18.12 16.09
CA VAL A 367 2.92 17.51 16.31
C VAL A 367 3.07 16.23 17.13
N ASP A 368 2.20 15.99 18.11
CA ASP A 368 2.01 14.64 18.65
C ASP A 368 1.14 13.84 17.68
N MET A 369 1.67 12.77 17.11
CA MET A 369 0.92 11.91 16.18
C MET A 369 -0.30 11.27 16.88
N ARG A 370 -1.35 10.88 16.14
CA ARG A 370 -2.54 10.24 16.74
C ARG A 370 -2.15 9.06 17.64
N GLY A 371 -2.74 8.91 18.83
CA GLY A 371 -2.31 7.88 19.78
C GLY A 371 -1.14 8.26 20.70
N TYR A 372 -0.37 9.32 20.43
CA TYR A 372 0.79 9.74 21.23
C TYR A 372 0.50 10.97 22.12
N GLY A 373 1.48 11.30 22.98
CA GLY A 373 1.54 12.52 23.79
C GLY A 373 0.20 13.01 24.33
N GLU A 374 -0.23 14.21 23.93
CA GLU A 374 -1.53 14.80 24.34
C GLU A 374 -2.65 14.65 23.28
N SER A 375 -2.33 14.20 22.07
CA SER A 375 -3.30 13.92 20.99
C SER A 375 -4.32 12.83 21.35
N GLU A 376 -5.50 12.86 20.74
CA GLU A 376 -6.52 11.81 20.92
C GLU A 376 -5.99 10.42 20.53
N LYS A 377 -6.49 9.40 21.23
CA LYS A 377 -5.97 8.02 21.16
C LYS A 377 -7.09 7.05 20.77
N PRO A 378 -7.56 7.11 19.50
CA PRO A 378 -8.74 6.37 19.07
C PRO A 378 -8.57 4.87 19.25
N ALA A 379 -9.65 4.18 19.62
CA ALA A 379 -9.65 2.74 19.89
C ALA A 379 -9.65 1.90 18.60
N GLY A 380 -9.22 0.65 18.71
CA GLY A 380 -9.14 -0.29 17.59
C GLY A 380 -7.85 -0.19 16.76
N ARG A 381 -7.68 -1.11 15.81
CA ARG A 381 -6.52 -1.15 14.89
C ARG A 381 -6.77 -0.32 13.63
N SER A 382 -7.97 -0.36 13.06
CA SER A 382 -8.35 0.36 11.83
C SER A 382 -8.05 1.85 11.89
N ALA A 383 -8.23 2.47 13.07
CA ALA A 383 -7.92 3.89 13.33
C ALA A 383 -6.42 4.27 13.21
N TYR A 384 -5.54 3.35 12.84
CA TYR A 384 -4.11 3.57 12.63
C TYR A 384 -3.60 3.08 11.25
N ARG A 385 -4.51 2.76 10.31
CA ARG A 385 -4.14 2.44 8.91
C ARG A 385 -3.51 3.64 8.20
N LEU A 386 -2.64 3.35 7.24
CA LEU A 386 -1.87 4.35 6.50
C LEU A 386 -2.79 5.32 5.74
N GLU A 387 -3.96 4.91 5.26
CA GLU A 387 -4.93 5.85 4.66
C GLU A 387 -5.32 6.98 5.64
N TYR A 388 -5.64 6.65 6.89
CA TYR A 388 -6.01 7.66 7.91
C TYR A 388 -4.80 8.45 8.43
N LEU A 389 -3.62 7.84 8.44
CA LEU A 389 -2.38 8.54 8.80
C LEU A 389 -1.97 9.51 7.70
N VAL A 390 -2.10 9.12 6.43
CA VAL A 390 -1.93 10.00 5.28
C VAL A 390 -3.00 11.07 5.31
N GLU A 391 -4.30 10.77 5.41
CA GLU A 391 -5.37 11.77 5.51
C GLU A 391 -5.14 12.79 6.66
N ASP A 392 -4.71 12.36 7.84
CA ASP A 392 -4.29 13.29 8.92
C ASP A 392 -3.06 14.13 8.51
N ILE A 393 -2.03 13.50 7.93
CA ILE A 393 -0.83 14.15 7.40
C ILE A 393 -1.12 14.85 6.05
N ARG A 394 -2.37 14.92 5.58
CA ARG A 394 -2.81 15.48 4.29
C ARG A 394 -3.75 16.66 4.48
N GLU A 395 -4.56 16.63 5.53
CA GLU A 395 -5.04 17.85 6.18
C GLU A 395 -3.87 18.70 6.76
N VAL A 396 -2.62 18.19 6.73
CA VAL A 396 -1.41 18.88 7.18
C VAL A 396 -0.31 19.03 6.09
N ILE A 397 -0.09 18.07 5.15
CA ILE A 397 1.01 18.06 4.14
C ILE A 397 0.72 17.33 2.79
N GLU A 398 0.44 16.00 2.77
CA GLU A 398 0.65 14.99 1.67
C GLU A 398 2.10 14.38 1.60
N THR A 399 2.47 13.20 1.05
CA THR A 399 1.89 11.83 0.83
C THR A 399 3.04 10.85 0.35
N PHE A 400 2.82 9.51 0.30
CA PHE A 400 3.69 8.39 -0.23
C PHE A 400 4.83 7.76 0.65
N ASN A 401 5.24 6.50 0.35
CA ASN A 401 6.10 5.54 1.15
C ASN A 401 6.56 4.33 0.21
N THR A 402 7.34 3.23 0.47
CA THR A 402 7.81 2.38 1.62
C THR A 402 9.12 1.55 1.29
N GLN A 403 9.70 0.76 2.23
CA GLN A 403 10.68 -0.34 1.98
C GLN A 403 10.63 -1.46 3.08
N PHE A 404 11.10 -2.71 2.81
CA PHE A 404 10.70 -3.91 3.59
C PHE A 404 11.73 -4.65 4.50
N LEU A 405 12.97 -4.94 4.06
CA LEU A 405 13.73 -6.12 4.56
C LEU A 405 14.41 -6.05 5.95
N LYS A 406 14.27 -4.97 6.74
CA LYS A 406 14.78 -4.90 8.13
C LYS A 406 13.70 -4.85 9.23
N SER A 407 12.44 -4.95 8.84
CA SER A 407 11.27 -4.69 9.69
C SER A 407 10.94 -5.75 10.77
N TRP A 408 11.90 -6.54 11.28
CA TRP A 408 11.65 -7.68 12.19
C TRP A 408 10.81 -7.30 13.43
N PHE A 409 11.00 -6.09 13.96
CA PHE A 409 10.24 -5.58 15.09
C PHE A 409 8.74 -5.39 14.76
N GLN A 410 8.40 -5.05 13.52
CA GLN A 410 7.00 -4.89 13.08
C GLN A 410 6.22 -6.20 13.20
N PHE A 411 6.87 -7.36 13.04
CA PHE A 411 6.28 -8.69 13.27
C PHE A 411 6.04 -8.94 14.76
N PHE A 412 7.00 -8.59 15.63
CA PHE A 412 6.87 -8.76 17.08
C PHE A 412 5.68 -7.98 17.66
N PHE A 413 5.46 -6.73 17.19
CA PHE A 413 4.35 -5.91 17.65
C PHE A 413 2.95 -6.42 17.24
N GLN A 414 2.83 -7.43 16.36
CA GLN A 414 1.53 -8.02 16.00
C GLN A 414 0.87 -8.79 17.15
N LEU A 415 1.68 -9.30 18.09
CA LEU A 415 1.18 -10.12 19.20
C LEU A 415 0.28 -9.30 20.14
N PRO A 416 -0.85 -9.86 20.61
CA PRO A 416 -1.72 -9.19 21.57
C PRO A 416 -1.10 -9.21 22.98
N PHE A 417 -1.14 -8.07 23.68
CA PHE A 417 -0.71 -7.84 25.07
C PHE A 417 0.78 -8.07 25.41
N LEU A 418 1.46 -9.02 24.77
CA LEU A 418 2.87 -9.33 25.05
C LEU A 418 3.83 -8.16 24.77
N PRO A 419 3.70 -7.41 23.65
CA PRO A 419 4.57 -6.25 23.42
C PRO A 419 4.37 -5.15 24.47
N GLU A 420 3.12 -4.87 24.88
CA GLU A 420 2.82 -3.93 25.97
C GLU A 420 3.42 -4.38 27.30
N LEU A 421 3.30 -5.67 27.65
CA LEU A 421 3.87 -6.20 28.89
C LEU A 421 5.40 -6.11 28.89
N VAL A 422 6.05 -6.50 27.79
CA VAL A 422 7.51 -6.41 27.64
C VAL A 422 7.98 -4.95 27.71
N PHE A 423 7.26 -4.02 27.06
CA PHE A 423 7.60 -2.60 27.06
C PHE A 423 7.48 -1.96 28.45
N LYS A 424 6.44 -2.30 29.20
CA LYS A 424 6.19 -1.82 30.58
C LYS A 424 7.08 -2.50 31.63
N SER A 425 7.53 -3.73 31.40
CA SER A 425 8.34 -4.51 32.35
C SER A 425 9.61 -3.77 32.80
N PHE A 426 10.04 -4.01 34.04
CA PHE A 426 11.16 -3.30 34.68
C PHE A 426 11.04 -1.77 34.62
N ASP A 427 9.89 -1.24 35.03
CA ASP A 427 9.57 0.19 35.07
C ASP A 427 9.80 0.95 33.74
N TYR A 428 9.15 0.47 32.67
CA TYR A 428 9.29 0.95 31.29
C TYR A 428 10.69 0.69 30.69
N GLY A 429 11.25 -0.48 31.01
CA GLY A 429 12.55 -0.93 30.52
C GLY A 429 12.64 -1.08 29.00
N GLY A 430 11.51 -1.26 28.29
CA GLY A 430 11.46 -1.21 26.83
C GLY A 430 11.75 0.18 26.26
N LEU A 431 11.12 1.22 26.83
CA LEU A 431 11.35 2.63 26.48
C LEU A 431 12.78 3.08 26.83
N TYR A 432 13.32 2.61 27.96
CA TYR A 432 14.73 2.84 28.29
C TYR A 432 15.65 2.16 27.27
N ALA A 433 15.35 0.91 26.89
CA ALA A 433 16.17 0.17 25.93
C ALA A 433 16.10 0.75 24.50
N SER A 434 14.99 1.39 24.09
CA SER A 434 14.89 2.05 22.79
C SER A 434 15.67 3.36 22.75
N LEU A 435 15.56 4.22 23.78
CA LEU A 435 16.17 5.56 23.78
C LEU A 435 17.63 5.60 24.30
N ARG A 436 17.97 4.74 25.27
CA ARG A 436 19.26 4.74 26.00
C ARG A 436 19.98 3.37 26.01
N GLY A 437 19.40 2.33 25.43
CA GLY A 437 19.98 0.99 25.41
C GLY A 437 21.02 0.80 24.30
N ARG A 438 22.18 0.21 24.62
CA ARG A 438 23.37 0.02 23.74
C ARG A 438 23.06 -0.27 22.25
N ARG A 439 22.05 -1.09 21.94
CA ARG A 439 21.65 -1.41 20.55
C ARG A 439 20.90 -0.25 19.88
N MET A 440 19.74 0.15 20.41
CA MET A 440 18.83 1.10 19.74
C MET A 440 19.04 2.56 20.14
N GLY A 441 19.43 2.81 21.38
CA GLY A 441 19.53 4.16 21.94
C GLY A 441 20.67 4.99 21.39
N CYS A 442 20.63 6.27 21.75
CA CYS A 442 21.65 7.26 21.43
C CYS A 442 23.06 6.78 21.80
N LYS A 443 24.05 7.15 20.98
CA LYS A 443 25.46 6.80 21.17
C LYS A 443 26.24 7.93 21.84
N THR A 444 25.86 9.17 21.57
CA THR A 444 26.43 10.37 22.18
C THR A 444 26.07 10.40 23.68
N PRO A 445 27.04 10.62 24.59
CA PRO A 445 26.77 10.80 26.01
C PRO A 445 25.74 11.92 26.27
N ASP A 446 24.84 11.69 27.22
CA ASP A 446 23.80 12.63 27.68
C ASP A 446 22.81 13.20 26.63
N ALA A 447 22.83 12.71 25.38
CA ALA A 447 21.87 13.04 24.32
C ALA A 447 20.39 12.79 24.71
N ILE A 448 20.15 11.88 25.66
CA ILE A 448 18.89 11.74 26.40
C ILE A 448 19.21 11.89 27.87
N THR A 449 18.89 13.05 28.46
CA THR A 449 19.07 13.31 29.89
C THR A 449 18.02 12.58 30.74
N ASP A 450 18.21 12.59 32.07
CA ASP A 450 17.26 12.00 33.01
C ASP A 450 15.93 12.77 33.07
N GLU A 451 15.89 14.05 32.68
CA GLU A 451 14.64 14.79 32.53
C GLU A 451 13.97 14.48 31.18
N ASP A 452 14.75 14.35 30.10
CA ASP A 452 14.23 13.89 28.80
C ASP A 452 13.58 12.51 28.90
N TYR A 453 14.24 11.54 29.56
CA TYR A 453 13.66 10.21 29.76
C TYR A 453 12.35 10.25 30.57
N LYS A 454 12.26 11.14 31.57
CA LYS A 454 11.01 11.37 32.32
C LYS A 454 9.92 11.97 31.43
N ALA A 455 10.25 12.83 30.47
CA ALA A 455 9.29 13.40 29.52
C ALA A 455 8.60 12.32 28.67
N TYR A 456 9.37 11.39 28.09
CA TYR A 456 8.79 10.24 27.39
C TYR A 456 7.97 9.35 28.34
N LYS A 457 8.57 8.96 29.48
CA LYS A 457 7.91 8.06 30.44
C LYS A 457 6.61 8.67 31.00
N TYR A 458 6.52 9.99 31.16
CA TYR A 458 5.31 10.69 31.61
C TYR A 458 4.08 10.37 30.76
N PHE A 459 4.23 10.32 29.42
CA PHE A 459 3.13 9.97 28.52
C PHE A 459 2.87 8.47 28.46
N PHE A 460 3.90 7.66 28.21
CA PHE A 460 3.76 6.20 28.11
C PHE A 460 3.28 5.52 29.41
N SER A 461 3.47 6.16 30.57
CA SER A 461 3.04 5.64 31.88
C SER A 461 1.66 6.06 32.36
N LYS A 462 0.90 6.86 31.59
CA LYS A 462 -0.47 7.22 31.97
C LYS A 462 -1.38 5.98 32.06
N PRO A 463 -2.37 5.97 32.98
CA PRO A 463 -3.20 4.79 33.25
C PRO A 463 -4.13 4.36 32.11
N ASN A 464 -4.23 5.14 31.02
CA ASN A 464 -4.92 4.74 29.80
C ASN A 464 -4.13 3.63 29.07
N PRO A 465 -4.70 2.42 28.83
CA PRO A 465 -4.02 1.36 28.06
C PRO A 465 -3.53 1.80 26.67
N MET A 466 -4.25 2.71 26.02
CA MET A 466 -3.89 3.25 24.71
C MET A 466 -2.61 4.09 24.70
N ALA A 467 -2.09 4.51 25.86
CA ALA A 467 -0.79 5.20 25.97
C ALA A 467 0.40 4.33 25.51
N VAL A 468 0.24 3.01 25.42
CA VAL A 468 1.22 2.09 24.80
C VAL A 468 0.61 1.33 23.62
N THR A 469 -0.65 0.91 23.72
CA THR A 469 -1.35 0.16 22.66
C THR A 469 -1.59 1.00 21.40
N GLY A 470 -1.91 2.30 21.52
CA GLY A 470 -2.10 3.21 20.36
C GLY A 470 -0.83 3.34 19.51
N PRO A 471 0.32 3.70 20.09
CA PRO A 471 1.61 3.65 19.42
C PRO A 471 1.91 2.32 18.70
N PHE A 472 1.70 1.17 19.35
CA PHE A 472 1.91 -0.14 18.69
C PHE A 472 0.85 -0.48 17.63
N ASN A 473 -0.33 0.16 17.66
CA ASN A 473 -1.34 -0.05 16.65
C ASN A 473 -0.94 0.51 15.27
N TYR A 474 0.00 1.47 15.18
CA TYR A 474 0.64 1.86 13.91
C TYR A 474 1.23 0.65 13.18
N LEU A 475 1.93 -0.22 13.93
CA LEU A 475 2.53 -1.41 13.35
C LEU A 475 1.49 -2.52 13.18
N ARG A 476 0.46 -2.62 14.03
CA ARG A 476 -0.59 -3.64 13.90
C ARG A 476 -1.65 -3.38 12.83
N ALA A 477 -1.80 -2.13 12.41
CA ALA A 477 -2.77 -1.73 11.40
C ALA A 477 -2.21 -1.83 9.98
N ASN A 478 -0.91 -1.57 9.83
CA ASN A 478 -0.24 -1.49 8.53
C ASN A 478 0.52 -2.75 8.13
N PHE A 479 0.67 -3.68 9.07
CA PHE A 479 1.28 -4.98 8.81
C PHE A 479 0.26 -5.90 8.13
N GLY A 480 0.49 -6.23 6.87
CA GLY A 480 -0.44 -6.99 6.03
C GLY A 480 -1.35 -6.12 5.14
N THR A 481 -1.48 -4.81 5.43
CA THR A 481 -1.96 -3.82 4.45
C THR A 481 -0.78 -3.17 3.69
N ILE A 482 0.33 -3.89 3.62
CA ILE A 482 1.24 -3.87 2.48
C ILE A 482 0.73 -4.99 1.56
N PRO A 483 -0.18 -4.71 0.60
CA PRO A 483 -0.10 -5.40 -0.68
C PRO A 483 1.26 -5.07 -1.30
N LEU A 484 1.57 -5.61 -2.48
CA LEU A 484 2.57 -4.96 -3.32
C LEU A 484 1.98 -3.60 -3.75
N VAL A 485 2.18 -2.57 -2.92
CA VAL A 485 2.00 -1.17 -3.29
C VAL A 485 2.88 -1.00 -4.53
N ASP A 486 2.22 -0.73 -5.65
CA ASP A 486 2.80 -0.99 -6.96
C ASP A 486 4.15 -0.28 -7.13
N MET A 487 5.24 -1.04 -7.08
CA MET A 487 6.59 -0.50 -7.30
C MET A 487 6.90 -0.29 -8.78
N HIS A 488 5.96 -0.64 -9.68
CA HIS A 488 5.89 -0.14 -11.05
C HIS A 488 5.14 1.20 -11.13
N GLY A 489 4.71 1.76 -9.98
CA GLY A 489 4.25 3.14 -9.86
C GLY A 489 5.35 4.11 -10.29
N THR A 490 5.22 4.64 -11.51
CA THR A 490 6.20 5.50 -12.18
C THR A 490 6.41 6.87 -11.53
N ASP A 491 5.52 7.24 -10.60
CA ASP A 491 5.41 8.56 -10.00
C ASP A 491 6.51 8.77 -8.93
N LYS A 492 7.72 9.10 -9.39
CA LYS A 492 8.88 9.39 -8.54
C LYS A 492 8.68 10.67 -7.70
N VAL A 493 9.28 10.70 -6.51
CA VAL A 493 9.32 11.88 -5.64
C VAL A 493 10.31 12.89 -6.24
N THR A 494 9.77 13.87 -6.97
CA THR A 494 10.53 14.91 -7.69
C THR A 494 10.80 16.16 -6.86
N VAL A 495 10.03 16.40 -5.80
CA VAL A 495 10.25 17.51 -4.87
C VAL A 495 11.64 17.40 -4.20
N PRO A 496 12.30 18.51 -3.85
CA PRO A 496 13.55 18.47 -3.10
C PRO A 496 13.37 17.65 -1.82
N CYS A 497 14.27 16.70 -1.60
CA CYS A 497 14.20 15.79 -0.44
C CYS A 497 15.58 15.70 0.23
N LEU A 498 15.58 15.71 1.56
CA LEU A 498 16.75 15.45 2.40
C LEU A 498 16.46 14.24 3.29
N LEU A 499 17.31 13.22 3.17
CA LEU A 499 17.31 12.07 4.06
C LEU A 499 18.59 12.07 4.90
N ILE A 500 18.43 12.23 6.21
CA ILE A 500 19.51 12.16 7.19
C ILE A 500 19.41 10.82 7.93
N TRP A 501 20.54 10.10 8.05
CA TRP A 501 20.56 8.73 8.56
C TRP A 501 21.71 8.51 9.55
N GLY A 502 21.52 7.67 10.57
CA GLY A 502 22.56 7.35 11.55
C GLY A 502 23.38 6.14 11.15
N GLU A 503 24.70 6.27 11.11
CA GLU A 503 25.61 5.16 10.77
C GLU A 503 25.40 3.92 11.66
N MET A 504 25.20 4.14 12.96
CA MET A 504 24.96 3.11 13.98
C MET A 504 23.46 2.87 14.27
N ASP A 505 22.60 2.96 13.25
CA ASP A 505 21.19 2.56 13.36
C ASP A 505 21.06 1.06 13.71
N GLY A 506 20.43 0.78 14.86
CA GLY A 506 20.23 -0.57 15.38
C GLY A 506 18.99 -1.32 14.84
N ALA A 507 18.16 -0.65 14.02
CA ALA A 507 16.91 -1.14 13.44
C ALA A 507 16.93 -1.18 11.91
N LEU A 508 17.37 -0.12 11.23
CA LEU A 508 17.31 0.02 9.76
C LEU A 508 18.72 -0.07 9.12
N ASP A 509 18.86 0.09 7.80
CA ASP A 509 20.15 -0.01 7.09
C ASP A 509 20.52 1.30 6.41
N VAL A 510 21.77 1.73 6.52
CA VAL A 510 22.27 2.90 5.79
C VAL A 510 22.08 2.74 4.27
N GLY A 511 22.21 1.51 3.75
CA GLY A 511 21.92 1.16 2.36
C GLY A 511 20.45 1.29 1.95
N MET A 512 19.49 1.30 2.89
CA MET A 512 18.08 1.63 2.58
C MET A 512 17.92 3.12 2.24
N GLY A 513 18.71 3.98 2.88
CA GLY A 513 18.75 5.41 2.54
C GLY A 513 19.33 5.67 1.15
N GLU A 514 20.35 4.90 0.75
CA GLU A 514 20.89 4.96 -0.62
C GLU A 514 19.90 4.40 -1.64
N MET A 515 19.29 3.23 -1.39
CA MET A 515 18.27 2.63 -2.28
C MET A 515 17.05 3.53 -2.48
N SER A 516 16.67 4.34 -1.48
CA SER A 516 15.56 5.30 -1.58
C SER A 516 15.72 6.33 -2.72
N ARG A 517 16.93 6.55 -3.26
CA ARG A 517 17.15 7.38 -4.47
C ARG A 517 16.45 6.84 -5.73
N GLN A 518 16.13 5.55 -5.79
CA GLN A 518 15.38 4.97 -6.91
C GLN A 518 13.97 5.55 -7.02
N LEU A 519 13.34 5.82 -5.87
CA LEU A 519 12.03 6.44 -5.73
C LEU A 519 12.12 7.98 -5.69
N ALA A 520 13.19 8.53 -5.12
CA ALA A 520 13.42 9.97 -4.97
C ALA A 520 14.76 10.40 -5.63
N PRO A 521 14.82 10.58 -6.97
CA PRO A 521 16.07 10.81 -7.69
C PRO A 521 16.75 12.13 -7.32
N ASN A 522 15.99 13.13 -6.88
CA ASN A 522 16.48 14.45 -6.46
C ASN A 522 16.89 14.49 -4.96
N MET A 523 16.98 13.33 -4.30
CA MET A 523 17.20 13.26 -2.86
C MET A 523 18.68 13.45 -2.46
N THR A 524 18.92 14.47 -1.63
CA THR A 524 20.16 14.60 -0.87
C THR A 524 20.16 13.55 0.24
N PHE A 525 21.17 12.68 0.25
CA PHE A 525 21.38 11.69 1.31
C PHE A 525 22.59 12.11 2.15
N ARG A 526 22.44 12.10 3.48
CA ARG A 526 23.48 12.43 4.45
C ARG A 526 23.52 11.35 5.53
N VAL A 527 24.70 10.79 5.77
CA VAL A 527 24.94 9.88 6.90
C VAL A 527 25.64 10.66 8.00
N VAL A 528 25.17 10.54 9.23
CA VAL A 528 25.81 11.08 10.43
C VAL A 528 26.64 9.96 11.06
N GLU A 529 27.96 10.11 10.97
CA GLU A 529 28.95 9.22 11.59
C GLU A 529 28.67 9.09 13.09
N GLY A 530 28.77 7.87 13.62
CA GLY A 530 28.55 7.58 15.04
C GLY A 530 27.12 7.75 15.58
N ALA A 531 26.14 8.23 14.80
CA ALA A 531 24.77 8.42 15.27
C ALA A 531 23.93 7.13 15.21
N SER A 532 23.05 6.95 16.18
CA SER A 532 22.00 5.92 16.20
C SER A 532 20.81 6.25 15.30
N HIS A 533 19.77 5.41 15.38
CA HIS A 533 18.45 5.61 14.79
C HIS A 533 17.83 6.99 15.14
N TRP A 534 18.15 7.56 16.30
CA TRP A 534 17.54 8.80 16.80
C TRP A 534 18.36 10.06 16.43
N VAL A 535 18.78 10.19 15.18
CA VAL A 535 19.75 11.22 14.72
C VAL A 535 19.44 12.64 15.25
N GLN A 536 18.16 13.03 15.23
CA GLN A 536 17.64 14.33 15.68
C GLN A 536 17.87 14.63 17.17
N GLN A 537 18.11 13.59 17.97
CA GLN A 537 18.40 13.65 19.40
C GLN A 537 19.87 13.31 19.71
N ASP A 538 20.47 12.41 18.93
CA ASP A 538 21.81 11.86 19.16
C ASP A 538 22.94 12.79 18.68
N ASN A 539 22.74 13.45 17.53
CA ASN A 539 23.68 14.42 16.97
C ASN A 539 22.93 15.67 16.44
N PRO A 540 22.18 16.37 17.30
CA PRO A 540 21.26 17.44 16.90
C PRO A 540 21.94 18.59 16.18
N ALA A 541 23.19 18.93 16.53
CA ALA A 541 23.94 19.99 15.87
C ALA A 541 24.24 19.65 14.39
N VAL A 542 24.65 18.41 14.10
CA VAL A 542 24.94 17.97 12.72
C VAL A 542 23.65 17.87 11.90
N VAL A 543 22.58 17.34 12.48
CA VAL A 543 21.24 17.32 11.87
C VAL A 543 20.75 18.73 11.55
N ASN A 544 20.88 19.68 12.49
CA ASN A 544 20.53 21.07 12.27
C ASN A 544 21.35 21.70 11.14
N THR A 545 22.65 21.42 11.04
CA THR A 545 23.50 21.89 9.94
C THR A 545 23.04 21.35 8.59
N TYR A 546 22.78 20.05 8.46
CA TYR A 546 22.29 19.48 7.18
C TYR A 546 20.90 19.99 6.80
N MET A 547 20.01 20.20 7.77
CA MET A 547 18.72 20.87 7.55
C MET A 547 18.93 22.34 7.11
N ARG A 548 19.87 23.07 7.73
CA ARG A 548 20.23 24.46 7.36
C ARG A 548 20.82 24.56 5.96
N GLU A 549 21.69 23.64 5.56
CA GLU A 549 22.26 23.55 4.21
C GLU A 549 21.17 23.35 3.16
N PHE A 550 20.28 22.37 3.38
CA PHE A 550 19.22 22.00 2.45
C PHE A 550 18.09 23.04 2.33
N LEU A 551 17.82 23.79 3.40
CA LEU A 551 16.78 24.82 3.44
C LEU A 551 17.25 26.20 2.93
N GLN A 552 18.52 26.35 2.56
CA GLN A 552 18.98 27.54 1.84
C GLN A 552 18.46 27.50 0.39
N PRO A 553 18.06 28.65 -0.18
CA PRO A 553 17.66 28.71 -1.59
C PRO A 553 18.85 28.33 -2.48
N SER A 554 18.60 27.50 -3.48
CA SER A 554 19.58 27.20 -4.54
C SER A 554 19.88 28.47 -5.33
N ASN A 555 21.16 28.79 -5.50
CA ASN A 555 21.66 29.80 -6.44
C ASN A 555 21.60 29.28 -7.88
#